data_AF-A0A370D6N0-F1
#
_entry.id   AF-A0A370D6N0-F1
#
_cell.length_a   1.000
_cell.length_b   1.000
_cell.length_c   1.000
_cell.angle_alpha   90.00
_cell.angle_beta   90.00
_cell.angle_gamma   90.00
#
_symmetry.space_group_name_H-M   'P 1'
#
loop_
_entity.id
_entity.type
_entity.pdbx_description
1 polymer ?
#
loop_
_entity_poly.entity_id
_entity_poly.type
_entity_poly.pdbx_seq_one_letter_code
_entity_poly.pdbx_strand_id
1 'polypeptide(L)'
;MNIRKKTISITSPGVVAATALLLTVSPVQASSVGEALYMQHCSVCHQPGGKGIPGFFPPLADNTRVNSDDAATIQKYLRRVIFGYHGGLIVDNQMYSGRMPPIGYVGRLNDSELLNLINYQRSAWGSNARAITFTELAKARKAGSLK
;
A
#
# COMPACT_ATOMS: atom_id res chain seq x y z
N MET A 1 -56.20 -8.34 -68.40
CA MET A 1 -55.20 -7.76 -69.32
C MET A 1 -53.82 -8.02 -68.74
N ASN A 2 -53.07 -8.96 -69.32
CA ASN A 2 -51.73 -9.37 -68.87
C ASN A 2 -50.69 -8.32 -69.26
N ILE A 3 -49.89 -7.83 -68.31
CA ILE A 3 -48.58 -7.27 -68.61
C ILE A 3 -47.58 -7.81 -67.58
N ARG A 4 -46.71 -8.71 -68.06
CA ARG A 4 -45.52 -9.21 -67.37
C ARG A 4 -44.35 -8.24 -67.56
N LYS A 5 -43.35 -8.43 -66.70
CA LYS A 5 -41.94 -7.97 -66.73
C LYS A 5 -41.74 -6.64 -66.00
N LYS A 6 -40.81 -6.50 -65.06
CA LYS A 6 -39.42 -6.99 -65.06
C LYS A 6 -38.95 -7.37 -63.65
N THR A 7 -38.26 -8.50 -63.58
CA THR A 7 -37.35 -8.91 -62.52
C THR A 7 -36.17 -7.94 -62.47
N ILE A 8 -35.90 -7.36 -61.30
CA ILE A 8 -34.65 -6.63 -61.03
C ILE A 8 -33.93 -7.43 -59.95
N SER A 9 -32.81 -8.03 -60.36
CA SER A 9 -31.85 -8.72 -59.50
C SER A 9 -30.93 -7.65 -58.93
N ILE A 10 -30.93 -7.46 -57.61
CA ILE A 10 -29.96 -6.61 -56.91
C ILE A 10 -29.04 -7.53 -56.11
N THR A 11 -27.86 -7.77 -56.68
CA THR A 11 -26.71 -8.35 -56.00
C THR A 11 -25.93 -7.24 -55.30
N SER A 12 -25.76 -7.31 -53.99
CA SER A 12 -24.47 -7.12 -53.30
C SER A 12 -24.60 -7.36 -51.78
N PRO A 13 -23.71 -8.14 -51.16
CA PRO A 13 -23.69 -8.39 -49.73
C PRO A 13 -22.94 -7.25 -49.02
N GLY A 14 -23.68 -6.30 -48.44
CA GLY A 14 -23.13 -5.37 -47.47
C GLY A 14 -23.00 -6.05 -46.12
N VAL A 15 -21.87 -6.71 -45.86
CA VAL A 15 -21.50 -7.18 -44.53
C VAL A 15 -21.30 -5.95 -43.65
N VAL A 16 -22.32 -5.57 -42.89
CA VAL A 16 -22.17 -4.59 -41.82
C VAL A 16 -21.40 -5.31 -40.72
N ALA A 17 -20.08 -5.15 -40.70
CA ALA A 17 -19.25 -5.57 -39.60
C ALA A 17 -19.70 -4.79 -38.36
N ALA A 18 -20.51 -5.42 -37.52
CA ALA A 18 -20.80 -4.93 -36.19
C ALA A 18 -19.50 -5.02 -35.39
N THR A 19 -18.72 -3.93 -35.40
CA THR A 19 -17.61 -3.75 -34.47
C THR A 19 -18.19 -3.67 -33.07
N ALA A 20 -18.28 -4.82 -32.41
CA ALA A 20 -18.49 -4.88 -30.97
C ALA A 20 -17.29 -4.20 -30.31
N LEU A 21 -17.50 -2.97 -29.86
CA LEU A 21 -16.54 -2.24 -29.03
C LEU A 21 -16.48 -2.97 -27.68
N LEU A 22 -15.60 -3.96 -27.57
CA LEU A 22 -15.29 -4.62 -26.30
C LEU A 22 -14.63 -3.59 -25.40
N LEU A 23 -15.42 -2.98 -24.51
CA LEU A 23 -14.91 -2.23 -23.36
C LEU A 23 -14.14 -3.23 -22.50
N THR A 24 -12.83 -3.31 -22.70
CA THR A 24 -11.94 -4.02 -21.79
C THR A 24 -11.91 -3.24 -20.48
N VAL A 25 -12.81 -3.61 -19.57
CA VAL A 25 -12.72 -3.15 -18.18
C VAL A 25 -11.47 -3.80 -17.61
N SER A 26 -10.39 -3.04 -17.50
CA SER A 26 -9.20 -3.48 -16.77
C SER A 26 -9.63 -3.92 -15.38
N PRO A 27 -9.17 -5.08 -14.86
CA PRO A 27 -9.49 -5.49 -13.51
C PRO A 27 -9.00 -4.39 -12.56
N VAL A 28 -9.91 -3.83 -11.77
CA VAL A 28 -9.54 -3.00 -10.63
C VAL A 28 -8.80 -3.92 -9.68
N GLN A 29 -7.47 -3.80 -9.62
CA GLN A 29 -6.68 -4.52 -8.63
C GLN A 29 -7.11 -4.00 -7.25
N ALA A 30 -7.81 -4.83 -6.48
CA ALA A 30 -8.25 -4.44 -5.14
C ALA A 30 -7.00 -4.26 -4.24
N SER A 31 -6.78 -3.04 -3.76
CA SER A 31 -5.73 -2.77 -2.77
C SER A 31 -6.04 -3.49 -1.47
N SER A 32 -5.03 -4.03 -0.80
CA SER A 32 -5.22 -4.63 0.53
C SER A 32 -5.65 -3.57 1.56
N VAL A 33 -6.29 -3.98 2.66
CA VAL A 33 -6.63 -3.07 3.77
C VAL A 33 -5.38 -2.36 4.30
N GLY A 34 -4.26 -3.09 4.45
CA GLY A 34 -3.01 -2.53 4.92
C GLY A 34 -2.43 -1.48 3.97
N GLU A 35 -2.56 -1.70 2.65
CA GLU A 35 -2.15 -0.73 1.63
C GLU A 35 -2.98 0.54 1.67
N ALA A 36 -4.31 0.41 1.75
CA ALA A 36 -5.19 1.57 1.83
C ALA A 36 -4.88 2.43 3.07
N LEU A 37 -4.68 1.78 4.23
CA LEU A 37 -4.29 2.46 5.46
C LEU A 37 -2.89 3.10 5.35
N TYR A 38 -1.94 2.43 4.69
CA TYR A 38 -0.63 3.01 4.42
C TYR A 38 -0.73 4.29 3.59
N MET A 39 -1.52 4.25 2.51
CA MET A 39 -1.75 5.41 1.66
C MET A 39 -2.36 6.57 2.44
N GLN A 40 -3.29 6.28 3.35
CA GLN A 40 -3.94 7.29 4.18
C GLN A 40 -3.03 7.90 5.26
N HIS A 41 -2.20 7.09 5.94
CA HIS A 41 -1.52 7.51 7.17
C HIS A 41 -0.01 7.68 7.04
N CYS A 42 0.62 7.05 6.06
CA CYS A 42 2.08 6.95 5.98
C CYS A 42 2.65 7.55 4.70
N SER A 43 1.95 7.43 3.57
CA SER A 43 2.48 7.78 2.24
C SER A 43 2.82 9.26 2.08
N VAL A 44 2.14 10.15 2.81
CA VAL A 44 2.40 11.60 2.76
C VAL A 44 3.84 11.95 3.16
N CYS A 45 4.45 11.18 4.06
CA CYS A 45 5.83 11.37 4.49
C CYS A 45 6.77 10.32 3.87
N HIS A 46 6.38 9.05 3.93
CA HIS A 46 7.23 7.93 3.49
C HIS A 46 7.14 7.65 1.98
N GLN A 47 6.34 8.42 1.24
CA GLN A 47 6.02 8.27 -0.19
C GLN A 47 5.22 6.99 -0.49
N PRO A 48 4.40 6.94 -1.56
CA PRO A 48 3.67 5.72 -1.92
C PRO A 48 4.57 4.48 -2.10
N GLY A 49 5.79 4.69 -2.62
CA GLY A 49 6.80 3.63 -2.79
C GLY A 49 7.67 3.35 -1.56
N GLY A 50 7.37 3.95 -0.40
CA GLY A 50 8.14 3.72 0.82
C GLY A 50 9.57 4.25 0.79
N LYS A 51 9.98 5.02 -0.22
CA LYS A 51 11.36 5.51 -0.37
C LYS A 51 11.67 6.74 0.49
N GLY A 52 10.65 7.35 1.10
CA GLY A 52 10.81 8.56 1.90
C GLY A 52 11.39 9.72 1.10
N ILE A 53 11.97 10.68 1.81
CA ILE A 53 12.67 11.83 1.25
C ILE A 53 14.00 11.95 2.03
N PRO A 54 15.16 11.71 1.39
CA PRO A 54 16.46 11.78 2.06
C PRO A 54 16.64 13.06 2.88
N GLY A 55 17.09 12.91 4.14
CA GLY A 55 17.27 14.02 5.10
C GLY A 55 15.99 14.50 5.80
N PHE A 56 14.79 14.14 5.32
CA PHE A 56 13.51 14.56 5.91
C PHE A 56 12.70 13.39 6.46
N PHE A 57 12.39 12.40 5.61
CA PHE A 57 11.59 11.23 5.97
C PHE A 57 12.34 9.96 5.59
N PRO A 58 12.63 9.06 6.55
CA PRO A 58 13.42 7.87 6.26
C PRO A 58 12.68 6.90 5.33
N PRO A 59 13.41 6.13 4.50
CA PRO A 59 12.80 5.06 3.72
C PRO A 59 12.24 3.97 4.65
N LEU A 60 11.13 3.38 4.25
CA LEU A 60 10.57 2.14 4.81
C LEU A 60 10.88 0.94 3.89
N ALA A 61 10.86 1.16 2.57
CA ALA A 61 11.32 0.18 1.60
C ALA A 61 12.80 -0.11 1.81
N ASP A 62 13.18 -1.38 1.74
CA ASP A 62 14.55 -1.88 1.94
C ASP A 62 15.17 -1.52 3.31
N ASN A 63 14.38 -1.02 4.26
CA ASN A 63 14.87 -0.59 5.56
C ASN A 63 15.10 -1.81 6.46
N THR A 64 16.37 -2.05 6.83
CA THR A 64 16.78 -3.18 7.69
C THR A 64 16.06 -3.24 9.03
N ARG A 65 15.57 -2.12 9.56
CA ARG A 65 14.80 -2.09 10.82
C ARG A 65 13.33 -2.44 10.63
N VAL A 66 12.75 -2.08 9.48
CA VAL A 66 11.37 -2.46 9.12
C VAL A 66 11.33 -3.95 8.75
N ASN A 67 12.34 -4.43 8.02
CA ASN A 67 12.40 -5.80 7.50
C ASN A 67 13.08 -6.79 8.47
N SER A 68 13.51 -6.33 9.65
CA SER A 68 14.16 -7.20 10.63
C SER A 68 13.18 -8.22 11.21
N ASP A 69 13.69 -9.44 11.44
CA ASP A 69 13.00 -10.47 12.21
C ASP A 69 13.55 -10.63 13.64
N ASP A 70 14.57 -9.84 14.00
CA ASP A 70 15.07 -9.74 15.38
C ASP A 70 13.99 -9.14 16.29
N ALA A 71 13.69 -9.84 17.37
CA ALA A 71 12.59 -9.49 18.27
C ALA A 71 12.78 -8.11 18.92
N ALA A 72 14.01 -7.72 19.26
CA ALA A 72 14.28 -6.41 19.87
C ALA A 72 14.08 -5.28 18.84
N THR A 73 14.48 -5.50 17.60
CA THR A 73 14.32 -4.56 16.49
C THR A 73 12.85 -4.40 16.12
N ILE A 74 12.09 -5.49 16.02
CA ILE A 74 10.63 -5.45 15.84
C ILE A 74 9.98 -4.60 16.93
N GLN A 75 10.30 -4.83 18.21
CA GLN A 75 9.70 -4.07 19.30
C GLN A 75 10.00 -2.57 19.21
N LYS A 76 11.22 -2.18 18.81
CA LYS A 76 11.56 -0.77 18.56
C LYS A 76 10.77 -0.20 17.37
N TYR A 77 10.66 -0.94 16.28
CA TYR A 77 9.89 -0.54 15.09
C TYR A 77 8.40 -0.34 15.44
N LEU A 78 7.76 -1.32 16.08
CA LEU A 78 6.36 -1.23 16.49
C LEU A 78 6.11 -0.02 17.39
N ARG A 79 6.99 0.23 18.36
CA ARG A 79 6.85 1.38 19.27
C ARG A 79 6.96 2.72 18.55
N ARG A 80 7.75 2.83 17.48
CA ARG A 80 7.79 4.05 16.65
C ARG A 80 6.49 4.27 15.89
N VAL A 81 5.87 3.22 15.36
CA VAL A 81 4.57 3.32 14.67
C VAL A 81 3.45 3.66 15.66
N ILE A 82 3.43 3.00 16.83
CA ILE A 82 2.38 3.17 17.84
C ILE A 82 2.48 4.53 18.52
N PHE A 83 3.66 4.86 19.06
CA PHE A 83 3.87 6.02 19.93
C PHE A 83 4.56 7.20 19.24
N GLY A 84 4.84 7.07 17.95
CA GLY A 84 5.54 8.09 17.20
C GLY A 84 7.05 8.04 17.46
N TYR A 85 7.75 9.00 16.87
CA TYR A 85 9.19 9.13 17.02
C TYR A 85 9.60 10.61 17.01
N HIS A 86 10.51 10.93 17.92
CA HIS A 86 11.08 12.26 18.08
C HIS A 86 12.59 12.10 18.27
N GLY A 87 13.39 12.84 17.50
CA GLY A 87 14.86 12.86 17.66
C GLY A 87 15.61 12.44 16.40
N GLY A 88 16.94 12.35 16.54
CA GLY A 88 17.85 11.99 15.46
C GLY A 88 17.91 10.47 15.23
N LEU A 89 17.60 10.04 14.01
CA LEU A 89 17.72 8.66 13.55
C LEU A 89 18.68 8.61 12.36
N ILE A 90 19.68 7.74 12.42
CA ILE A 90 20.51 7.43 11.25
C ILE A 90 19.94 6.23 10.51
N VAL A 91 19.58 6.39 9.25
CA VAL A 91 19.18 5.31 8.32
C VAL A 91 20.07 5.43 7.09
N ASP A 92 20.76 4.35 6.72
CA ASP A 92 21.64 4.29 5.54
C ASP A 92 22.61 5.48 5.44
N ASN A 93 23.34 5.74 6.54
CA ASN A 93 24.29 6.84 6.70
C ASN A 93 23.71 8.26 6.55
N GLN A 94 22.38 8.41 6.51
CA GLN A 94 21.69 9.70 6.49
C GLN A 94 21.03 9.98 7.84
N MET A 95 21.18 11.21 8.33
CA MET A 95 20.54 11.68 9.57
C MET A 95 19.12 12.19 9.28
N TYR A 96 18.17 11.80 10.12
CA TYR A 96 16.78 12.25 10.08
C TYR A 96 16.42 12.78 11.47
N SER A 97 16.00 14.05 11.56
CA SER A 97 15.68 14.71 12.84
C SER A 97 14.21 15.13 12.95
N GLY A 98 13.37 14.52 12.11
CA GLY A 98 11.95 14.84 12.01
C GLY A 98 11.09 14.31 13.16
N ARG A 99 9.80 14.60 13.07
CA ARG A 99 8.78 14.20 14.03
C ARG A 99 7.79 13.26 13.35
N MET A 100 7.69 12.01 13.82
CA MET A 100 6.70 11.06 13.36
C MET A 100 5.53 11.04 14.35
N PRO A 101 4.28 11.31 13.91
CA PRO A 101 3.12 11.28 14.79
C PRO A 101 2.82 9.85 15.28
N PRO A 102 2.16 9.69 16.43
CA PRO A 102 1.84 8.39 17.01
C PRO A 102 0.64 7.74 16.29
N ILE A 103 0.87 7.11 15.14
CA ILE A 103 -0.19 6.55 14.27
C ILE A 103 -1.10 5.58 15.02
N GLY A 104 -0.55 4.80 15.97
CA GLY A 104 -1.35 3.90 16.82
C GLY A 104 -2.38 4.58 17.72
N TYR A 105 -2.38 5.93 17.79
CA TYR A 105 -3.35 6.75 18.50
C TYR A 105 -4.06 7.75 17.58
N VAL A 106 -3.30 8.54 16.79
CA VAL A 106 -3.90 9.58 15.95
C VAL A 106 -4.61 9.03 14.71
N GLY A 107 -4.24 7.82 14.27
CA GLY A 107 -4.88 7.16 13.14
C GLY A 107 -6.30 6.65 13.44
N ARG A 108 -6.70 6.59 14.73
CA ARG A 108 -7.98 6.01 15.19
C ARG A 108 -8.22 4.58 14.67
N LEU A 109 -7.14 3.83 14.52
CA LEU A 109 -7.15 2.45 14.05
C LEU A 109 -7.37 1.47 15.21
N ASN A 110 -8.18 0.44 14.99
CA ASN A 110 -8.20 -0.71 15.89
C ASN A 110 -6.95 -1.57 15.71
N ASP A 111 -6.74 -2.56 16.58
CA ASP A 111 -5.53 -3.40 16.55
C ASP A 111 -5.38 -4.21 15.27
N SER A 112 -6.49 -4.65 14.66
CA SER A 112 -6.47 -5.40 13.40
C SER A 112 -6.05 -4.52 12.23
N GLU A 113 -6.60 -3.29 12.16
CA GLU A 113 -6.23 -2.30 11.14
C GLU A 113 -4.77 -1.87 11.27
N LEU A 114 -4.32 -1.59 12.50
CA LEU A 114 -2.93 -1.23 12.76
C LEU A 114 -1.99 -2.38 12.38
N LEU A 115 -2.36 -3.64 12.70
CA LEU A 115 -1.56 -4.80 12.32
C LEU A 115 -1.52 -5.00 10.80
N ASN A 116 -2.64 -4.79 10.09
CA ASN A 116 -2.68 -4.81 8.63
C ASN A 116 -1.77 -3.75 8.00
N LEU A 117 -1.80 -2.51 8.51
CA LEU A 117 -0.92 -1.43 8.07
C LEU A 117 0.56 -1.78 8.29
N ILE A 118 0.90 -2.29 9.47
CA ILE A 118 2.27 -2.69 9.83
C ILE A 118 2.75 -3.85 8.95
N ASN A 119 1.90 -4.84 8.72
CA ASN A 119 2.27 -6.00 7.91
C ASN A 119 2.38 -5.64 6.42
N TYR A 120 1.59 -4.69 5.92
CA TYR A 120 1.81 -4.14 4.58
C TYR A 120 3.19 -3.48 4.46
N GLN A 121 3.61 -2.66 5.43
CA GLN A 121 4.95 -2.05 5.38
C GLN A 121 6.08 -3.09 5.31
N ARG A 122 5.87 -4.28 5.90
CA ARG A 122 6.85 -5.35 5.96
C ARG A 122 6.85 -6.30 4.76
N SER A 123 5.74 -6.39 4.01
CA SER A 123 5.63 -7.23 2.81
C SER A 123 5.66 -6.44 1.50
N ALA A 124 5.50 -5.11 1.57
CA ALA A 124 5.55 -4.25 0.41
C ALA A 124 6.97 -4.16 -0.19
N TRP A 125 7.02 -3.66 -1.43
CA TRP A 125 8.25 -3.33 -2.15
C TRP A 125 9.26 -4.48 -2.28
N GLY A 126 8.76 -5.72 -2.38
CA GLY A 126 9.59 -6.92 -2.59
C GLY A 126 10.22 -7.46 -1.30
N SER A 127 9.82 -6.97 -0.13
CA SER A 127 10.26 -7.52 1.16
C SER A 127 9.61 -8.86 1.46
N ASN A 128 10.38 -9.77 2.07
CA ASN A 128 9.93 -11.07 2.56
C ASN A 128 9.95 -11.17 4.10
N ALA A 129 9.91 -10.03 4.80
CA ALA A 129 9.91 -10.02 6.26
C ALA A 129 8.64 -10.69 6.79
N ARG A 130 8.75 -11.50 7.86
CA ARG A 130 7.58 -12.22 8.37
C ARG A 130 6.51 -11.26 8.89
N ALA A 131 5.26 -11.71 8.90
CA ALA A 131 4.19 -10.96 9.54
C ALA A 131 4.43 -10.80 11.05
N ILE A 132 4.04 -9.63 11.57
CA ILE A 132 3.92 -9.35 12.99
C ILE A 132 2.63 -9.98 13.51
N THR A 133 2.73 -10.51 14.73
CA THR A 133 1.59 -11.13 15.45
C THR A 133 0.90 -10.13 16.37
N PHE A 134 -0.36 -10.42 16.73
CA PHE A 134 -1.07 -9.66 17.77
C PHE A 134 -0.34 -9.67 19.12
N THR A 135 0.33 -10.76 19.47
CA THR A 135 1.12 -10.87 20.70
C THR A 135 2.28 -9.87 20.73
N GLU A 136 2.98 -9.70 19.60
CA GLU A 136 4.07 -8.73 19.49
C GLU A 136 3.56 -7.29 19.53
N LEU A 137 2.41 -7.03 18.89
CA LEU A 137 1.74 -5.73 18.93
C LEU A 137 1.31 -5.37 20.36
N ALA A 138 0.66 -6.28 21.06
CA ALA A 138 0.23 -6.11 22.45
C ALA A 138 1.43 -5.88 23.38
N LYS A 139 2.52 -6.62 23.19
CA LYS A 139 3.78 -6.43 23.93
C LYS A 139 4.33 -5.02 23.73
N ALA A 140 4.34 -4.53 22.48
CA ALA A 140 4.82 -3.18 22.17
C ALA A 140 3.93 -2.11 22.82
N ARG A 141 2.60 -2.25 22.76
CA ARG A 141 1.65 -1.35 23.44
C ARG A 141 1.91 -1.31 24.95
N LYS A 142 2.07 -2.47 25.60
CA LYS A 142 2.36 -2.55 27.04
C LYS A 142 3.69 -1.88 27.41
N ALA A 143 4.69 -1.94 26.52
CA ALA A 143 6.02 -1.40 26.78
C ALA A 143 6.13 0.13 26.68
N GLY A 144 5.15 0.81 26.05
CA GLY A 144 5.08 2.27 25.96
C GLY A 144 6.01 2.90 24.91
N SER A 145 6.10 4.23 24.90
CA SER A 145 7.01 4.98 24.01
C SER A 145 8.47 4.62 24.26
N LEU A 146 9.32 4.69 23.24
CA LEU A 146 10.77 4.60 23.44
C LEU A 146 11.20 5.81 24.30
N LYS A 147 12.07 5.56 25.28
CA LYS A 147 12.70 6.60 26.09
C LYS A 147 13.89 7.19 25.34
#